data_AF-A0A1Y0H609-F1
#
_entry.id   AF-A0A1Y0H609-F1
#
_cell.length_a   1.000
_cell.length_b   1.000
_cell.length_c   1.000
_cell.angle_alpha   90.00
_cell.angle_beta   90.00
_cell.angle_gamma   90.00
#
_symmetry.space_group_name_H-M   'P 1'
#
loop_
_entity.id
_entity.type
_entity.pdbx_description
1 polymer ?
#
loop_
_entity_poly.entity_id
_entity_poly.type
_entity_poly.pdbx_seq_one_letter_code
_entity_poly.pdbx_strand_id
1 'polypeptide(L)'
;MRTSKPCARPSSPTMPPSAPPTAGKTSIWSTTSTTSAAAPASPSPPPPAKRCSAASSPKTTTATPRNRQNSPPTPTPPSPRKAKPNASPRQLSAACLVMAISWMVTGVSKYGTTGLDDYEPGSNGAVLRNLVGVVDPVQMGQIEYEALVKAQDKFIKSVGDDTVLSVELIREMHRSWLGRIYAFAGALRNVDITAPPHGEVPEFRFSHAAFLESNLAAFEANQLCRYTPCREKDLGALALQLAEVQAEFIMIHPFREGNGRVARWVTDIMALQADRPILDYDFEGVNGLANRAEYYRAMHVALQRLDYGPLAHLLIEAILRAE
;
A
#
# COMPACT_ATOMS: atom_id res chain seq x y z
N MET A 1 34.80 -50.48 -88.85
CA MET A 1 34.33 -51.51 -87.90
C MET A 1 32.93 -51.11 -87.42
N ARG A 2 31.86 -51.52 -88.13
CA ARG A 2 30.80 -52.50 -87.74
C ARG A 2 30.05 -52.26 -86.41
N THR A 3 28.93 -51.53 -86.52
CA THR A 3 27.54 -51.82 -86.05
C THR A 3 27.28 -52.59 -84.74
N SER A 4 26.46 -52.02 -83.82
CA SER A 4 25.19 -52.59 -83.29
C SER A 4 24.57 -51.76 -82.13
N LYS A 5 23.22 -51.70 -82.08
CA LYS A 5 22.33 -51.27 -80.97
C LYS A 5 22.02 -52.49 -80.04
N PRO A 6 21.08 -52.44 -79.05
CA PRO A 6 20.95 -51.65 -77.81
C PRO A 6 20.67 -52.56 -76.56
N CYS A 7 20.42 -52.00 -75.37
CA CYS A 7 19.62 -52.67 -74.32
C CYS A 7 18.96 -51.68 -73.34
N ALA A 8 17.79 -52.04 -72.78
CA ALA A 8 16.84 -51.18 -72.06
C ALA A 8 16.42 -51.74 -70.68
N ARG A 9 15.65 -50.94 -69.91
CA ARG A 9 14.80 -51.16 -68.70
C ARG A 9 15.38 -50.78 -67.30
N PRO A 10 14.54 -50.55 -66.26
CA PRO A 10 13.29 -49.78 -66.21
C PRO A 10 13.15 -48.89 -64.94
N SER A 11 12.13 -48.03 -64.96
CA SER A 11 11.65 -47.07 -63.95
C SER A 11 11.00 -47.69 -62.70
N SER A 12 11.16 -47.03 -61.54
CA SER A 12 10.59 -47.39 -60.24
C SER A 12 9.28 -46.63 -59.91
N PRO A 13 8.35 -47.21 -59.12
CA PRO A 13 6.99 -46.68 -58.93
C PRO A 13 6.78 -45.86 -57.63
N THR A 14 5.62 -45.19 -57.55
CA THR A 14 5.15 -44.30 -56.47
C THR A 14 3.92 -44.88 -55.73
N MET A 15 3.69 -44.44 -54.48
CA MET A 15 2.51 -44.55 -53.57
C MET A 15 2.44 -45.77 -52.61
N PRO A 16 1.64 -45.75 -51.48
CA PRO A 16 0.77 -44.72 -50.85
C PRO A 16 1.03 -44.50 -49.32
N PRO A 17 0.24 -43.68 -48.57
CA PRO A 17 0.51 -43.37 -47.16
C PRO A 17 -0.12 -44.38 -46.18
N SER A 18 0.52 -44.58 -45.02
CA SER A 18 0.07 -45.46 -43.94
C SER A 18 -0.30 -44.69 -42.66
N ALA A 19 -1.39 -45.16 -42.04
CA ALA A 19 -2.04 -44.69 -40.81
C ALA A 19 -1.17 -44.91 -39.53
N PRO A 20 -1.52 -44.28 -38.38
CA PRO A 20 -0.63 -44.18 -37.23
C PRO A 20 -0.69 -45.42 -36.31
N PRO A 21 0.35 -45.69 -35.51
CA PRO A 21 0.29 -46.72 -34.47
C PRO A 21 -0.26 -46.18 -33.15
N THR A 22 -1.22 -46.92 -32.58
CA THR A 22 -1.64 -46.90 -31.17
C THR A 22 -0.81 -47.87 -30.34
N ALA A 23 -0.21 -47.38 -29.25
CA ALA A 23 0.15 -48.04 -27.97
C ALA A 23 1.11 -47.07 -27.25
N GLY A 24 1.09 -46.81 -25.94
CA GLY A 24 0.38 -47.33 -24.79
C GLY A 24 1.20 -46.94 -23.56
N LYS A 25 0.53 -46.42 -22.53
CA LYS A 25 0.91 -46.39 -21.10
C LYS A 25 2.23 -45.69 -20.70
N THR A 26 2.10 -44.62 -19.90
CA THR A 26 2.45 -44.64 -18.46
C THR A 26 1.92 -43.37 -17.79
N SER A 27 0.81 -43.54 -17.06
CA SER A 27 0.29 -42.59 -16.08
C SER A 27 0.96 -42.91 -14.75
N ILE A 28 1.63 -41.93 -14.17
CA ILE A 28 2.21 -42.00 -12.83
C ILE A 28 1.52 -40.90 -12.05
N TRP A 29 0.65 -41.27 -11.11
CA TRP A 29 0.54 -40.73 -9.74
C TRP A 29 -0.54 -41.55 -9.06
N SER A 30 -0.05 -42.47 -8.25
CA SER A 30 -0.81 -43.43 -7.46
C SER A 30 -1.57 -42.74 -6.35
N THR A 31 -2.79 -43.23 -6.14
CA THR A 31 -3.60 -43.06 -4.94
C THR A 31 -2.89 -43.66 -3.73
N THR A 32 -3.02 -43.00 -2.57
CA THR A 32 -2.86 -43.68 -1.27
C THR A 32 -3.88 -43.12 -0.27
N SER A 33 -4.88 -43.96 -0.03
CA SER A 33 -5.39 -44.41 1.27
C SER A 33 -5.49 -43.43 2.44
N THR A 34 -6.74 -43.27 2.84
CA THR A 34 -7.32 -42.77 4.08
C THR A 34 -6.65 -43.34 5.35
N THR A 35 -6.23 -42.46 6.25
CA THR A 35 -6.14 -42.74 7.69
C THR A 35 -6.63 -41.51 8.46
N SER A 36 -7.61 -41.73 9.34
CA SER A 36 -8.21 -40.75 10.25
C SER A 36 -7.18 -40.28 11.28
N ALA A 37 -7.01 -38.96 11.42
CA ALA A 37 -6.28 -38.33 12.51
C ALA A 37 -7.10 -37.13 13.02
N ALA A 38 -7.27 -37.07 14.34
CA ALA A 38 -8.08 -36.09 15.06
C ALA A 38 -7.59 -34.65 14.85
N ALA A 39 -8.54 -33.71 14.75
CA ALA A 39 -8.31 -32.29 14.58
C ALA A 39 -7.64 -31.67 15.82
N PRO A 40 -6.62 -30.79 15.67
CA PRO A 40 -6.09 -30.01 16.78
C PRO A 40 -7.07 -28.89 17.18
N ALA A 41 -7.17 -28.66 18.49
CA ALA A 41 -8.00 -27.60 19.08
C ALA A 41 -7.59 -26.20 18.59
N SER A 42 -8.59 -25.37 18.31
CA SER A 42 -8.42 -23.97 17.90
C SER A 42 -7.70 -23.14 18.98
N PRO A 43 -6.77 -22.24 18.63
CA PRO A 43 -6.18 -21.32 19.59
C PRO A 43 -7.21 -20.28 20.06
N SER A 44 -7.18 -19.96 21.35
CA SER A 44 -8.04 -18.94 21.97
C SER A 44 -7.79 -17.54 21.38
N PRO A 45 -8.82 -16.66 21.33
CA PRO A 45 -8.68 -15.32 20.78
C PRO A 45 -7.69 -14.47 21.59
N PRO A 46 -6.95 -13.55 20.94
CA PRO A 46 -6.01 -12.67 21.62
C PRO A 46 -6.71 -11.72 22.60
N PRO A 47 -6.03 -11.24 23.65
CA PRO A 47 -6.59 -10.28 24.59
C PRO A 47 -6.94 -8.96 23.89
N PRO A 48 -7.90 -8.17 24.43
CA PRO A 48 -8.37 -6.95 23.80
C PRO A 48 -7.23 -5.93 23.63
N ALA A 49 -7.20 -5.32 22.45
CA ALA A 49 -6.27 -4.26 22.09
C ALA A 49 -6.33 -3.10 23.11
N LYS A 50 -5.16 -2.67 23.60
CA LYS A 50 -5.06 -1.48 24.44
C LYS A 50 -5.42 -0.26 23.59
N ARG A 51 -6.51 0.43 23.95
CA ARG A 51 -6.89 1.71 23.34
C ARG A 51 -5.75 2.70 23.44
N CYS A 52 -5.43 3.34 22.32
CA CYS A 52 -4.42 4.37 22.24
C CYS A 52 -4.89 5.58 23.08
N SER A 53 -4.16 5.89 24.14
CA SER A 53 -4.53 6.98 25.04
C SER A 53 -4.08 8.30 24.42
N ALA A 54 -5.03 9.09 23.91
CA ALA A 54 -4.77 10.48 23.57
C ALA A 54 -4.52 11.27 24.88
N ALA A 55 -3.33 11.85 25.02
CA ALA A 55 -3.02 12.72 26.15
C ALA A 55 -3.90 13.99 26.06
N SER A 56 -4.72 14.21 27.08
CA SER A 56 -5.54 15.41 27.23
C SER A 56 -4.68 16.58 27.73
N SER A 57 -4.80 17.76 27.09
CA SER A 57 -4.15 19.01 27.51
C SER A 57 -4.51 19.41 28.96
N PRO A 58 -3.61 20.09 29.70
CA PRO A 58 -3.78 20.34 31.12
C PRO A 58 -4.83 21.42 31.41
N LYS A 59 -5.70 21.14 32.39
CA LYS A 59 -6.63 22.09 32.99
C LYS A 59 -5.87 23.10 33.86
N THR A 60 -6.18 24.37 33.64
CA THR A 60 -5.81 25.53 34.45
C THR A 60 -6.26 25.36 35.90
N THR A 61 -5.35 25.40 36.87
CA THR A 61 -5.67 25.49 38.29
C THR A 61 -5.38 26.87 38.85
N THR A 62 -6.35 27.34 39.61
CA THR A 62 -6.53 28.65 40.21
C THR A 62 -5.50 28.93 41.31
N ALA A 63 -4.97 30.15 41.33
CA ALA A 63 -4.05 30.65 42.35
C ALA A 63 -4.76 30.96 43.68
N THR A 64 -4.04 30.79 44.80
CA THR A 64 -4.33 31.42 46.11
C THR A 64 -2.99 31.72 46.80
N PRO A 65 -2.79 32.89 47.42
CA PRO A 65 -1.47 33.36 47.83
C PRO A 65 -1.12 32.88 49.25
N ARG A 66 0.17 32.60 49.51
CA ARG A 66 0.68 32.56 50.88
C ARG A 66 2.12 33.08 51.01
N ASN A 67 2.19 34.08 51.87
CA ASN A 67 3.24 34.76 52.63
C ASN A 67 4.72 34.33 52.57
N ARG A 68 5.59 35.37 52.63
CA ARG A 68 7.05 35.37 52.78
C ARG A 68 7.51 34.74 54.11
N GLN A 69 8.66 34.06 54.09
CA GLN A 69 9.86 34.38 54.89
C GLN A 69 11.03 33.38 54.66
N ASN A 70 12.21 33.95 54.37
CA ASN A 70 13.59 33.53 54.65
C ASN A 70 14.06 32.08 54.34
N SER A 71 14.98 31.96 53.38
CA SER A 71 15.89 30.80 53.20
C SER A 71 17.25 31.28 52.63
N PRO A 72 18.37 30.61 52.95
CA PRO A 72 19.76 31.05 52.67
C PRO A 72 20.17 30.85 51.19
N PRO A 73 21.30 31.44 50.71
CA PRO A 73 21.62 31.45 49.30
C PRO A 73 22.03 30.06 48.77
N THR A 74 21.30 29.56 47.79
CA THR A 74 21.63 28.39 46.96
C THR A 74 22.60 28.78 45.83
N PRO A 75 23.44 27.84 45.34
CA PRO A 75 24.49 28.14 44.36
C PRO A 75 23.92 28.41 42.96
N THR A 76 24.66 29.24 42.22
CA THR A 76 24.43 29.68 40.83
C THR A 76 23.98 28.55 39.89
N PRO A 77 22.97 28.79 39.03
CA PRO A 77 22.55 27.82 38.02
C PRO A 77 23.58 27.75 36.86
N PRO A 78 23.76 26.60 36.21
CA PRO A 78 24.58 26.51 35.01
C PRO A 78 23.92 27.28 33.85
N SER A 79 24.75 27.98 33.07
CA SER A 79 24.37 28.70 31.85
C SER A 79 23.46 27.87 30.93
N PRO A 80 22.45 28.48 30.29
CA PRO A 80 21.61 27.76 29.35
C PRO A 80 22.45 27.27 28.17
N ARG A 81 22.50 25.95 27.98
CA ARG A 81 22.99 25.33 26.73
C ARG A 81 22.15 25.91 25.59
N LYS A 82 22.83 26.52 24.61
CA LYS A 82 22.23 26.99 23.37
C LYS A 82 21.37 25.87 22.77
N ALA A 83 20.07 26.09 22.69
CA ALA A 83 19.17 25.28 21.89
C ALA A 83 19.71 25.28 20.45
N LYS A 84 19.86 24.10 19.85
CA LYS A 84 20.10 23.98 18.41
C LYS A 84 18.90 24.62 17.68
N PRO A 85 19.12 25.38 16.61
CA PRO A 85 18.03 26.05 15.93
C PRO A 85 17.08 25.03 15.32
N ASN A 86 15.79 25.20 15.60
CA ASN A 86 14.69 24.50 14.96
C ASN A 86 14.87 24.48 13.44
N ALA A 87 14.54 23.35 12.82
CA ALA A 87 14.47 23.22 11.38
C ALA A 87 13.67 24.40 10.78
N SER A 88 14.28 25.11 9.84
CA SER A 88 13.73 26.36 9.32
C SER A 88 12.48 26.09 8.45
N PRO A 89 11.52 27.04 8.38
CA PRO A 89 10.33 26.95 7.51
C PRO A 89 10.61 26.85 6.00
N ARG A 90 11.86 26.80 5.58
CA ARG A 90 12.28 26.80 4.16
C ARG A 90 12.22 25.43 3.47
N GLN A 91 12.10 24.31 4.19
CA GLN A 91 11.99 22.99 3.57
C GLN A 91 10.58 22.65 3.07
N LEU A 92 9.54 23.31 3.60
CA LEU A 92 8.14 23.06 3.23
C LEU A 92 7.76 23.62 1.85
N SER A 93 8.51 24.59 1.31
CA SER A 93 8.17 25.22 0.02
C SER A 93 8.63 24.42 -1.20
N ALA A 94 9.64 23.55 -1.06
CA ALA A 94 10.14 22.70 -2.14
C ALA A 94 9.51 21.30 -2.12
N ALA A 95 9.17 20.79 -0.93
CA ALA A 95 8.41 19.55 -0.76
C ALA A 95 7.03 19.60 -1.46
N CYS A 96 6.45 20.80 -1.60
CA CYS A 96 5.19 21.00 -2.32
C CYS A 96 5.33 20.90 -3.86
N LEU A 97 6.55 21.01 -4.41
CA LEU A 97 6.81 20.97 -5.86
C LEU A 97 7.28 19.59 -6.35
N VAL A 98 7.81 18.74 -5.46
CA VAL A 98 8.08 17.32 -5.74
C VAL A 98 6.77 16.50 -5.85
N MET A 99 5.66 17.05 -5.36
CA MET A 99 4.33 16.44 -5.49
C MET A 99 3.87 16.23 -6.94
N ALA A 100 4.49 16.88 -7.93
CA ALA A 100 3.89 17.25 -9.21
C ALA A 100 3.61 16.12 -10.22
N ILE A 101 4.28 14.97 -10.19
CA ILE A 101 4.16 13.99 -11.30
C ILE A 101 4.50 12.59 -10.78
N SER A 102 3.53 11.88 -10.18
CA SER A 102 3.70 10.47 -9.76
C SER A 102 2.46 9.60 -10.07
N TRP A 103 1.45 10.14 -10.75
CA TRP A 103 0.06 9.71 -10.55
C TRP A 103 -0.81 9.57 -11.81
N MET A 104 -0.25 9.61 -13.03
CA MET A 104 -1.10 9.82 -14.22
C MET A 104 -1.64 8.57 -14.94
N VAL A 105 -1.43 7.35 -14.46
CA VAL A 105 -1.95 6.16 -15.15
C VAL A 105 -2.57 5.19 -14.15
N THR A 106 -3.86 5.38 -13.87
CA THR A 106 -4.91 4.33 -14.00
C THR A 106 -6.24 4.78 -13.38
N GLY A 107 -7.00 5.61 -14.09
CA GLY A 107 -8.38 5.94 -13.75
C GLY A 107 -9.40 4.84 -14.06
N VAL A 108 -8.95 3.59 -14.20
CA VAL A 108 -9.83 2.41 -14.31
C VAL A 108 -9.75 1.67 -12.98
N SER A 109 -10.91 1.43 -12.34
CA SER A 109 -10.99 0.53 -11.18
C SER A 109 -10.41 -0.82 -11.60
N LYS A 110 -9.20 -1.12 -11.12
CA LYS A 110 -8.47 -2.34 -11.52
C LYS A 110 -8.99 -3.59 -10.83
N TYR A 111 -9.78 -3.42 -9.79
CA TYR A 111 -10.13 -4.50 -8.88
C TYR A 111 -11.43 -5.17 -9.27
N GLY A 112 -11.46 -6.51 -9.17
CA GLY A 112 -12.70 -7.28 -9.25
C GLY A 112 -13.46 -7.22 -7.93
N THR A 113 -14.79 -7.13 -7.98
CA THR A 113 -15.64 -7.17 -6.78
C THR A 113 -16.64 -8.32 -6.85
N THR A 114 -17.11 -8.80 -5.70
CA THR A 114 -18.16 -9.84 -5.63
C THR A 114 -19.57 -9.28 -5.88
N GLY A 115 -19.72 -7.97 -6.07
CA GLY A 115 -20.99 -7.29 -6.34
C GLY A 115 -21.06 -6.72 -7.77
N LEU A 116 -22.20 -6.14 -8.13
CA LEU A 116 -22.29 -5.31 -9.32
C LEU A 116 -21.55 -4.00 -9.05
N ASP A 117 -20.44 -3.78 -9.75
CA ASP A 117 -19.78 -2.49 -9.74
C ASP A 117 -20.68 -1.43 -10.36
N ASP A 118 -20.84 -0.31 -9.65
CA ASP A 118 -21.58 0.85 -10.14
C ASP A 118 -20.60 1.78 -10.88
N TYR A 119 -20.77 1.88 -12.19
CA TYR A 119 -19.94 2.70 -13.08
C TYR A 119 -20.74 3.93 -13.56
N GLU A 120 -20.03 5.01 -13.88
CA GLU A 120 -20.69 6.22 -14.36
C GLU A 120 -21.35 5.98 -15.73
N PRO A 121 -22.64 6.29 -15.92
CA PRO A 121 -23.31 6.15 -17.21
C PRO A 121 -22.54 6.88 -18.32
N GLY A 122 -22.22 6.15 -19.39
CA GLY A 122 -21.42 6.67 -20.51
C GLY A 122 -19.91 6.45 -20.37
N SER A 123 -19.42 5.89 -19.26
CA SER A 123 -17.99 5.57 -19.08
C SER A 123 -17.57 4.23 -19.69
N ASN A 124 -18.50 3.43 -20.22
CA ASN A 124 -18.25 2.06 -20.69
C ASN A 124 -17.55 1.16 -19.64
N GLY A 125 -17.90 1.32 -18.37
CA GLY A 125 -17.25 0.57 -17.27
C GLY A 125 -15.83 1.03 -16.92
N ALA A 126 -15.36 2.15 -17.49
CA ALA A 126 -14.01 2.66 -17.20
C ALA A 126 -13.92 3.48 -15.92
N VAL A 127 -14.98 4.18 -15.49
CA VAL A 127 -14.95 5.11 -14.36
C VAL A 127 -16.05 4.76 -13.36
N LEU A 128 -15.70 4.66 -12.08
CA LEU A 128 -16.67 4.39 -11.01
C LEU A 128 -17.73 5.50 -10.94
N ARG A 129 -18.93 5.13 -10.50
CA ARG A 129 -20.02 6.07 -10.21
C ARG A 129 -19.51 7.22 -9.36
N ASN A 130 -19.69 8.45 -9.83
CA ASN A 130 -19.10 9.63 -9.19
C ASN A 130 -20.06 10.82 -9.15
N LEU A 131 -19.80 11.74 -8.22
CA LEU A 131 -20.61 12.92 -7.94
C LEU A 131 -20.43 14.05 -8.97
N VAL A 132 -19.39 13.96 -9.80
CA VAL A 132 -18.98 15.01 -10.75
C VAL A 132 -19.37 14.69 -12.20
N GLY A 133 -19.95 13.51 -12.46
CA GLY A 133 -20.41 13.10 -13.79
C GLY A 133 -19.29 12.84 -14.80
N VAL A 134 -18.08 12.54 -14.35
CA VAL A 134 -16.92 12.31 -15.22
C VAL A 134 -16.92 10.88 -15.73
N VAL A 135 -16.78 10.71 -17.04
CA VAL A 135 -16.81 9.41 -17.73
C VAL A 135 -15.46 9.01 -18.32
N ASP A 136 -14.54 9.96 -18.47
CA ASP A 136 -13.21 9.72 -19.01
C ASP A 136 -12.21 9.37 -17.89
N PRO A 137 -11.53 8.21 -17.95
CA PRO A 137 -10.63 7.77 -16.88
C PRO A 137 -9.38 8.65 -16.75
N VAL A 138 -8.92 9.29 -17.83
CA VAL A 138 -7.76 10.20 -17.76
C VAL A 138 -8.14 11.47 -17.01
N GLN A 139 -9.28 12.07 -17.36
CA GLN A 139 -9.85 13.20 -16.65
C GLN A 139 -10.14 12.88 -15.18
N MET A 140 -10.71 11.70 -14.88
CA MET A 140 -10.94 11.29 -13.49
C MET A 140 -9.63 11.20 -12.72
N GLY A 141 -8.59 10.57 -13.30
CA GLY A 141 -7.27 10.48 -12.68
C GLY A 141 -6.69 11.85 -12.33
N GLN A 142 -6.82 12.84 -13.22
CA GLN A 142 -6.39 14.21 -12.96
C GLN A 142 -7.16 14.86 -11.80
N ILE A 143 -8.49 14.72 -11.77
CA ILE A 143 -9.35 15.27 -10.71
C ILE A 143 -9.01 14.65 -9.35
N GLU A 144 -8.86 13.32 -9.31
CA GLU A 144 -8.43 12.61 -8.10
C GLU A 144 -7.07 13.09 -7.61
N TYR A 145 -6.11 13.24 -8.52
CA TYR A 145 -4.76 13.68 -8.19
C TYR A 145 -4.73 15.12 -7.64
N GLU A 146 -5.39 16.07 -8.30
CA GLU A 146 -5.48 17.45 -7.81
C GLU A 146 -6.17 17.55 -6.45
N ALA A 147 -7.20 16.73 -6.22
CA ALA A 147 -7.86 16.64 -4.93
C ALA A 147 -6.93 16.05 -3.85
N LEU A 148 -6.08 15.08 -4.21
CA LEU A 148 -5.12 14.50 -3.28
C LEU A 148 -4.09 15.53 -2.83
N VAL A 149 -3.48 16.25 -3.76
CA VAL A 149 -2.45 17.25 -3.44
C VAL A 149 -3.01 18.29 -2.45
N LYS A 150 -4.24 18.74 -2.66
CA LYS A 150 -4.93 19.66 -1.73
C LYS A 150 -5.18 19.04 -0.35
N ALA A 151 -5.56 17.77 -0.31
CA ALA A 151 -5.78 17.06 0.95
C ALA A 151 -4.46 16.80 1.70
N GLN A 152 -3.40 16.39 1.00
CA GLN A 152 -2.06 16.21 1.56
C GLN A 152 -1.53 17.51 2.16
N ASP A 153 -1.61 18.63 1.43
CA ASP A 153 -1.21 19.95 1.93
C ASP A 153 -1.96 20.34 3.21
N LYS A 154 -3.27 20.07 3.27
CA LYS A 154 -4.08 20.28 4.48
C LYS A 154 -3.57 19.46 5.67
N PHE A 155 -3.38 18.15 5.50
CA PHE A 155 -3.04 17.27 6.63
C PHE A 155 -1.57 17.36 7.04
N ILE A 156 -0.63 17.59 6.12
CA ILE A 156 0.78 17.83 6.47
C ILE A 156 0.90 19.06 7.39
N LYS A 157 0.04 20.07 7.22
CA LYS A 157 0.00 21.25 8.08
C LYS A 157 -0.70 21.03 9.43
N SER A 158 -1.57 20.03 9.54
CA SER A 158 -2.39 19.82 10.74
C SER A 158 -2.00 18.61 11.58
N VAL A 159 -1.40 17.58 10.96
CA VAL A 159 -0.87 16.40 11.63
C VAL A 159 0.54 16.76 12.12
N GLY A 160 0.66 17.08 13.41
CA GLY A 160 1.94 17.41 14.01
C GLY A 160 2.85 16.20 14.18
N ASP A 161 4.13 16.47 14.39
CA ASP A 161 5.20 15.47 14.57
C ASP A 161 4.93 14.48 15.71
N ASP A 162 4.13 14.90 16.70
CA ASP A 162 3.74 14.10 17.87
C ASP A 162 2.39 13.36 17.71
N THR A 163 1.77 13.43 16.54
CA THR A 163 0.45 12.82 16.30
C THR A 163 0.55 11.30 16.25
N VAL A 164 -0.22 10.60 17.09
CA VAL A 164 -0.50 9.18 16.91
C VAL A 164 -1.57 9.04 15.83
N LEU A 165 -1.26 8.33 14.75
CA LEU A 165 -2.23 8.04 13.68
C LEU A 165 -3.29 7.06 14.17
N SER A 166 -4.50 7.23 13.65
CA SER A 166 -5.65 6.36 13.95
C SER A 166 -6.37 6.01 12.66
N VAL A 167 -7.16 4.94 12.71
CA VAL A 167 -8.05 4.55 11.62
C VAL A 167 -9.07 5.64 11.34
N GLU A 168 -9.57 6.35 12.35
CA GLU A 168 -10.51 7.45 12.13
C GLU A 168 -9.85 8.61 11.38
N LEU A 169 -8.59 8.95 11.71
CA LEU A 169 -7.83 9.94 10.95
C LEU A 169 -7.63 9.49 9.49
N ILE A 170 -7.32 8.21 9.26
CA ILE A 170 -7.20 7.66 7.90
C ILE A 170 -8.52 7.75 7.12
N ARG A 171 -9.65 7.49 7.77
CA ARG A 171 -10.99 7.67 7.17
C ARG A 171 -11.26 9.13 6.85
N GLU A 172 -10.85 10.06 7.71
CA GLU A 172 -10.96 11.49 7.47
C GLU A 172 -10.07 11.95 6.30
N MET A 173 -8.82 11.47 6.22
CA MET A 173 -7.91 11.73 5.10
C MET A 173 -8.54 11.29 3.78
N HIS A 174 -9.04 10.06 3.73
CA HIS A 174 -9.73 9.52 2.54
C HIS A 174 -10.98 10.33 2.19
N ARG A 175 -11.79 10.73 3.18
CA ARG A 175 -12.99 11.56 2.98
C ARG A 175 -12.63 12.95 2.47
N SER A 176 -11.59 13.58 3.03
CA SER A 176 -11.13 14.90 2.64
C SER A 176 -10.56 14.93 1.22
N TRP A 177 -9.95 13.82 0.79
CA TRP A 177 -9.45 13.66 -0.57
C TRP A 177 -10.59 13.38 -1.56
N LEU A 178 -11.35 12.30 -1.35
CA LEU A 178 -12.29 11.79 -2.37
C LEU A 178 -13.74 12.21 -2.16
N GLY A 179 -14.10 12.88 -1.06
CA GLY A 179 -15.50 13.15 -0.68
C GLY A 179 -16.27 14.09 -1.59
N ARG A 180 -15.58 14.82 -2.48
CA ARG A 180 -16.24 15.59 -3.56
C ARG A 180 -16.40 14.81 -4.86
N ILE A 181 -15.76 13.64 -4.96
CA ILE A 181 -15.71 12.81 -6.17
C ILE A 181 -16.60 11.58 -5.99
N TYR A 182 -16.50 10.90 -4.86
CA TYR A 182 -17.19 9.63 -4.60
C TYR A 182 -18.03 9.69 -3.32
N ALA A 183 -19.27 9.21 -3.40
CA ALA A 183 -20.18 9.15 -2.26
C ALA A 183 -19.68 8.23 -1.12
N PHE A 184 -18.87 7.22 -1.46
CA PHE A 184 -18.31 6.26 -0.50
C PHE A 184 -17.07 6.78 0.24
N ALA A 185 -16.60 8.00 -0.01
CA ALA A 185 -15.32 8.44 0.54
C ALA A 185 -15.30 8.46 2.08
N GLY A 186 -14.32 7.76 2.67
CA GLY A 186 -14.17 7.60 4.12
C GLY A 186 -15.08 6.53 4.74
N ALA A 187 -15.89 5.85 3.93
CA ALA A 187 -16.65 4.67 4.32
C ALA A 187 -15.86 3.40 3.96
N LEU A 188 -15.95 2.38 4.81
CA LEU A 188 -15.40 1.07 4.52
C LEU A 188 -16.18 0.42 3.38
N ARG A 189 -15.51 -0.37 2.55
CA ARG A 189 -16.18 -1.18 1.54
C ARG A 189 -17.05 -2.25 2.20
N ASN A 190 -18.13 -2.61 1.53
CA ASN A 190 -19.09 -3.63 1.96
C ASN A 190 -19.07 -4.88 1.07
N VAL A 191 -18.18 -4.93 0.07
CA VAL A 191 -17.99 -6.05 -0.85
C VAL A 191 -16.55 -6.55 -0.77
N ASP A 192 -16.37 -7.82 -1.12
CA ASP A 192 -15.03 -8.38 -1.29
C ASP A 192 -14.38 -7.88 -2.57
N ILE A 193 -13.06 -7.73 -2.52
CA ILE A 193 -12.26 -7.20 -3.60
C ILE A 193 -11.07 -8.13 -3.87
N THR A 194 -10.78 -8.36 -5.15
CA THR A 194 -9.56 -9.05 -5.62
C THR A 194 -8.70 -8.11 -6.45
N ALA A 195 -7.38 -8.18 -6.24
CA ALA A 195 -6.40 -7.62 -7.16
C ALA A 195 -6.23 -8.57 -8.34
N PRO A 196 -6.32 -8.08 -9.60
CA PRO A 196 -6.07 -8.91 -10.76
C PRO A 196 -4.59 -9.30 -10.81
N PRO A 197 -4.23 -10.31 -11.63
CA PRO A 197 -2.83 -10.63 -11.86
C PRO A 197 -2.03 -9.43 -12.38
N HIS A 198 -0.81 -9.26 -11.89
CA HIS A 198 0.11 -8.18 -12.28
C HIS A 198 1.51 -8.75 -12.53
N GLY A 199 1.86 -8.96 -13.80
CA GLY A 199 3.12 -9.61 -14.16
C GLY A 199 3.18 -11.03 -13.59
N GLU A 200 4.17 -11.31 -12.75
CA GLU A 200 4.33 -12.59 -12.05
C GLU A 200 3.50 -12.71 -10.76
N VAL A 201 2.85 -11.61 -10.33
CA VAL A 201 1.98 -11.62 -9.15
C VAL A 201 0.62 -12.22 -9.54
N PRO A 202 0.18 -13.32 -8.91
CA PRO A 202 -1.12 -13.93 -9.21
C PRO A 202 -2.28 -13.06 -8.70
N GLU A 203 -3.50 -13.44 -9.08
CA GLU A 203 -4.71 -12.87 -8.47
C GLU A 203 -4.64 -13.03 -6.95
N PHE A 204 -5.01 -11.97 -6.23
CA PHE A 204 -4.93 -11.93 -4.78
C PHE A 204 -6.22 -11.38 -4.17
N ARG A 205 -6.76 -12.08 -3.17
CA ARG A 205 -7.95 -11.64 -2.44
C ARG A 205 -7.54 -10.89 -1.17
N PHE A 206 -8.08 -9.69 -0.99
CA PHE A 206 -7.90 -8.91 0.24
C PHE A 206 -8.78 -9.42 1.38
N SER A 207 -8.68 -8.81 2.57
CA SER A 207 -9.51 -9.16 3.72
C SER A 207 -11.00 -9.22 3.39
N HIS A 208 -11.74 -10.16 3.97
CA HIS A 208 -13.19 -10.24 3.77
C HIS A 208 -13.87 -8.97 4.32
N ALA A 209 -14.85 -8.42 3.60
CA ALA A 209 -15.51 -7.17 4.00
C ALA A 209 -16.11 -7.23 5.41
N ALA A 210 -16.60 -8.40 5.84
CA ALA A 210 -17.17 -8.60 7.17
C ALA A 210 -16.17 -8.45 8.32
N PHE A 211 -14.85 -8.52 8.06
CA PHE A 211 -13.81 -8.41 9.08
C PHE A 211 -13.05 -7.08 9.05
N LEU A 212 -13.47 -6.11 8.25
CA LEU A 212 -12.74 -4.84 8.10
C LEU A 212 -12.62 -4.09 9.43
N GLU A 213 -13.71 -3.96 10.18
CA GLU A 213 -13.69 -3.24 11.47
C GLU A 213 -12.75 -3.92 12.48
N SER A 214 -12.79 -5.25 12.60
CA SER A 214 -11.89 -5.99 13.50
C SER A 214 -10.43 -5.92 13.07
N ASN A 215 -10.17 -6.01 11.76
CA ASN A 215 -8.81 -5.97 11.23
C ASN A 215 -8.22 -4.56 11.35
N LEU A 216 -9.02 -3.51 11.13
CA LEU A 216 -8.59 -2.13 11.34
C LEU A 216 -8.33 -1.82 12.82
N ALA A 217 -9.13 -2.36 13.74
CA ALA A 217 -8.86 -2.23 15.17
C ALA A 217 -7.54 -2.89 15.56
N ALA A 218 -7.23 -4.06 15.00
CA ALA A 218 -5.95 -4.72 15.20
C ALA A 218 -4.79 -3.92 14.58
N PHE A 219 -4.98 -3.39 13.37
CA PHE A 219 -4.00 -2.55 12.68
C PHE A 219 -3.67 -1.27 13.46
N GLU A 220 -4.69 -0.59 13.97
CA GLU A 220 -4.50 0.59 14.81
C GLU A 220 -3.64 0.26 16.05
N ALA A 221 -3.96 -0.83 16.73
CA ALA A 221 -3.29 -1.21 17.97
C ALA A 221 -1.85 -1.70 17.75
N ASN A 222 -1.62 -2.51 16.72
CA ASN A 222 -0.37 -3.23 16.53
C ASN A 222 0.63 -2.47 15.67
N GLN A 223 0.16 -1.64 14.74
CA GLN A 223 0.99 -0.87 13.81
C GLN A 223 0.93 0.63 14.11
N LEU A 224 -0.24 1.27 13.98
CA LEU A 224 -0.32 2.73 14.08
C LEU A 224 0.13 3.23 15.46
N CYS A 225 -0.45 2.72 16.55
CA CYS A 225 -0.12 3.19 17.89
C CYS A 225 1.25 2.72 18.39
N ARG A 226 1.83 1.72 17.73
CA ARG A 226 3.20 1.25 18.01
C ARG A 226 4.24 2.11 17.32
N TYR A 227 3.99 2.49 16.07
CA TYR A 227 4.96 3.14 15.19
C TYR A 227 4.70 4.64 15.00
N THR A 228 3.64 5.20 15.58
CA THR A 228 3.33 6.63 15.51
C THR A 228 3.13 7.27 16.89
N PRO A 229 3.63 8.50 17.14
CA PRO A 229 4.49 9.26 16.25
C PRO A 229 5.81 8.55 15.97
N CYS A 230 6.21 8.50 14.70
CA CYS A 230 7.38 7.75 14.28
C CYS A 230 8.64 8.49 14.66
N ARG A 231 9.49 7.89 15.49
CA ARG A 231 10.74 8.50 15.97
C ARG A 231 11.98 7.71 15.61
N GLU A 232 11.83 6.68 14.78
CA GLU A 232 12.92 5.82 14.38
C GLU A 232 13.95 6.59 13.54
N LYS A 233 15.23 6.47 13.89
CA LYS A 233 16.33 7.19 13.25
C LYS A 233 17.23 6.28 12.44
N ASP A 234 17.27 4.99 12.76
CA ASP A 234 17.93 4.00 11.93
C ASP A 234 17.13 3.78 10.65
N LEU A 235 17.79 3.96 9.50
CA LEU A 235 17.13 3.92 8.19
C LEU A 235 16.53 2.55 7.89
N GLY A 236 17.24 1.47 8.26
CA GLY A 236 16.76 0.10 8.03
C GLY A 236 15.55 -0.23 8.91
N ALA A 237 15.61 0.11 10.19
CA ALA A 237 14.50 -0.06 11.12
C ALA A 237 13.28 0.78 10.72
N LEU A 238 13.50 2.03 10.29
CA LEU A 238 12.43 2.90 9.80
C LEU A 238 11.76 2.26 8.57
N ALA A 239 12.54 1.86 7.57
CA ALA A 239 12.00 1.26 6.36
C ALA A 239 11.23 -0.04 6.63
N LEU A 240 11.66 -0.86 7.60
CA LEU A 240 10.90 -2.03 8.05
C LEU A 240 9.55 -1.65 8.68
N GLN A 241 9.51 -0.61 9.54
CA GLN A 241 8.25 -0.12 10.11
C GLN A 241 7.31 0.41 9.03
N LEU A 242 7.82 1.19 8.07
CA LEU A 242 7.03 1.68 6.95
C LEU A 242 6.50 0.52 6.09
N ALA A 243 7.34 -0.47 5.79
CA ALA A 243 6.95 -1.63 5.01
C ALA A 243 5.85 -2.46 5.69
N GLU A 244 5.96 -2.70 7.00
CA GLU A 244 4.92 -3.38 7.78
C GLU A 244 3.60 -2.60 7.74
N VAL A 245 3.64 -1.28 7.99
CA VAL A 245 2.43 -0.45 7.97
C VAL A 245 1.76 -0.46 6.60
N GLN A 246 2.52 -0.34 5.50
CA GLN A 246 1.94 -0.42 4.15
C GLN A 246 1.34 -1.78 3.86
N ALA A 247 2.08 -2.87 4.14
CA ALA A 247 1.63 -4.21 3.83
C ALA A 247 0.35 -4.57 4.61
N GLU A 248 0.33 -4.31 5.91
CA GLU A 248 -0.84 -4.60 6.75
C GLU A 248 -2.08 -3.79 6.31
N PHE A 249 -1.91 -2.49 6.02
CA PHE A 249 -3.02 -1.69 5.51
C PHE A 249 -3.54 -2.18 4.15
N ILE A 250 -2.63 -2.56 3.24
CA ILE A 250 -2.98 -3.09 1.92
C ILE A 250 -3.66 -4.45 2.01
N MET A 251 -3.28 -5.31 2.96
CA MET A 251 -3.95 -6.57 3.23
C MET A 251 -5.42 -6.37 3.63
N ILE A 252 -5.68 -5.36 4.45
CA ILE A 252 -7.03 -4.99 4.88
C ILE A 252 -7.81 -4.42 3.69
N HIS A 253 -7.18 -3.53 2.92
CA HIS A 253 -7.76 -2.87 1.75
C HIS A 253 -9.13 -2.24 2.05
N PRO A 254 -9.24 -1.35 3.04
CA PRO A 254 -10.53 -1.02 3.67
C PRO A 254 -11.51 -0.22 2.81
N PHE A 255 -11.03 0.49 1.79
CA PHE A 255 -11.85 1.37 0.95
C PHE A 255 -12.17 0.74 -0.41
N ARG A 256 -13.16 1.28 -1.12
CA ARG A 256 -13.50 0.82 -2.48
C ARG A 256 -12.43 1.18 -3.52
N GLU A 257 -11.75 2.31 -3.34
CA GLU A 257 -10.67 2.81 -4.19
C GLU A 257 -9.74 3.67 -3.32
N GLY A 258 -8.49 3.87 -3.73
CA GLY A 258 -7.55 4.76 -3.06
C GLY A 258 -6.63 4.07 -2.04
N ASN A 259 -6.77 2.77 -1.78
CA ASN A 259 -6.03 2.07 -0.73
C ASN A 259 -4.51 2.17 -0.88
N GLY A 260 -3.97 1.93 -2.08
CA GLY A 260 -2.54 2.10 -2.37
C GLY A 260 -2.00 3.50 -2.07
N ARG A 261 -2.85 4.50 -2.32
CA ARG A 261 -2.51 5.92 -2.22
C ARG A 261 -2.55 6.38 -0.76
N VAL A 262 -3.55 5.91 -0.01
CA VAL A 262 -3.63 6.10 1.44
C VAL A 262 -2.49 5.40 2.16
N ALA A 263 -2.14 4.16 1.79
CA ALA A 263 -1.03 3.42 2.41
C ALA A 263 0.29 4.19 2.33
N ARG A 264 0.62 4.70 1.14
CA ARG A 264 1.81 5.53 0.93
C ARG A 264 1.74 6.85 1.70
N TRP A 265 0.59 7.52 1.67
CA TRP A 265 0.41 8.77 2.40
C TRP A 265 0.56 8.59 3.93
N VAL A 266 0.07 7.49 4.50
CA VAL A 266 0.31 7.15 5.92
C VAL A 266 1.80 7.02 6.21
N THR A 267 2.56 6.33 5.36
CA THR A 267 4.01 6.21 5.53
C THR A 267 4.79 7.48 5.21
N ASP A 268 4.29 8.35 4.34
CA ASP A 268 4.89 9.67 4.13
C ASP A 268 4.80 10.51 5.40
N ILE A 269 3.66 10.45 6.11
CA ILE A 269 3.50 11.10 7.42
C ILE A 269 4.48 10.50 8.44
N MET A 270 4.63 9.17 8.47
CA MET A 270 5.60 8.53 9.38
C MET A 270 7.05 8.94 9.05
N ALA A 271 7.41 9.03 7.77
CA ALA A 271 8.73 9.49 7.35
C ALA A 271 8.98 10.94 7.81
N LEU A 272 7.99 11.82 7.61
CA LEU A 272 8.05 13.21 8.11
C LEU A 272 8.23 13.27 9.63
N GLN A 273 7.49 12.46 10.40
CA GLN A 273 7.66 12.36 11.86
C GLN A 273 9.07 11.89 12.26
N ALA A 274 9.69 11.04 11.43
CA ALA A 274 11.05 10.55 11.62
C ALA A 274 12.13 11.54 11.15
N ASP A 275 11.77 12.77 10.75
CA ASP A 275 12.65 13.78 10.13
C ASP A 275 13.24 13.32 8.78
N ARG A 276 12.45 12.55 8.00
CA ARG A 276 12.79 12.14 6.62
C ARG A 276 11.84 12.79 5.60
N PRO A 277 12.27 12.96 4.35
CA PRO A 277 11.40 13.49 3.30
C PRO A 277 10.22 12.56 2.99
N ILE A 278 9.23 13.10 2.30
CA ILE A 278 8.19 12.31 1.61
C ILE A 278 8.88 11.38 0.61
N LEU A 279 8.45 10.12 0.54
CA LEU A 279 9.16 9.10 -0.25
C LEU A 279 8.98 9.33 -1.75
N ASP A 280 10.06 9.24 -2.51
CA ASP A 280 10.02 9.22 -3.97
C ASP A 280 10.08 7.77 -4.46
N TYR A 281 8.94 7.23 -4.90
CA TYR A 281 8.82 5.85 -5.36
C TYR A 281 9.32 5.60 -6.79
N ASP A 282 9.68 6.66 -7.55
CA ASP A 282 10.10 6.58 -8.95
C ASP A 282 9.15 5.73 -9.82
N PHE A 283 7.85 5.94 -9.67
CA PHE A 283 6.83 5.23 -10.44
C PHE A 283 6.56 5.84 -11.81
N GLU A 284 7.28 6.89 -12.22
CA GLU A 284 7.09 7.59 -13.48
C GLU A 284 8.33 7.47 -14.38
N GLY A 285 8.24 8.05 -15.58
CA GLY A 285 9.37 8.10 -16.52
C GLY A 285 9.73 6.74 -17.13
N VAL A 286 10.97 6.65 -17.63
CA VAL A 286 11.43 5.49 -18.43
C VAL A 286 11.40 4.19 -17.63
N ASN A 287 11.67 4.26 -16.32
CA ASN A 287 11.75 3.08 -15.44
C ASN A 287 10.48 2.84 -14.61
N GLY A 288 9.52 3.78 -14.60
CA GLY A 288 8.37 3.74 -13.69
C GLY A 288 7.52 2.48 -13.79
N LEU A 289 7.39 1.88 -14.98
CA LEU A 289 6.68 0.61 -15.12
C LEU A 289 7.40 -0.55 -14.42
N ALA A 290 8.72 -0.62 -14.55
CA ALA A 290 9.54 -1.66 -13.92
C ALA A 290 9.55 -1.49 -12.39
N ASN A 291 9.74 -0.26 -11.91
CA ASN A 291 9.74 0.05 -10.48
C ASN A 291 8.40 -0.29 -9.82
N ARG A 292 7.26 0.00 -10.48
CA ARG A 292 5.93 -0.43 -10.00
C ARG A 292 5.79 -1.95 -9.93
N ALA A 293 6.28 -2.66 -10.95
CA ALA A 293 6.23 -4.12 -10.96
C ALA A 293 7.05 -4.72 -9.80
N GLU A 294 8.23 -4.17 -9.54
CA GLU A 294 9.06 -4.59 -8.41
C GLU A 294 8.41 -4.29 -7.07
N TYR A 295 7.81 -3.10 -6.91
CA TYR A 295 7.03 -2.75 -5.73
C TYR A 295 5.86 -3.72 -5.50
N TYR A 296 5.11 -4.08 -6.55
CA TYR A 296 4.03 -5.06 -6.43
C TYR A 296 4.53 -6.45 -6.06
N ARG A 297 5.68 -6.88 -6.59
CA ARG A 297 6.32 -8.15 -6.22
C ARG A 297 6.73 -8.14 -4.75
N ALA A 298 7.37 -7.07 -4.28
CA ALA A 298 7.78 -6.92 -2.89
C ALA A 298 6.58 -6.87 -1.93
N MET A 299 5.53 -6.14 -2.30
CA MET A 299 4.26 -6.11 -1.57
C MET A 299 3.63 -7.50 -1.51
N HIS A 300 3.61 -8.25 -2.60
CA HIS A 300 3.07 -9.60 -2.61
C HIS A 300 3.85 -10.55 -1.68
N VAL A 301 5.19 -10.44 -1.63
CA VAL A 301 6.01 -11.20 -0.69
C VAL A 301 5.67 -10.84 0.77
N ALA A 302 5.53 -9.55 1.08
CA ALA A 302 5.11 -9.09 2.40
C ALA A 302 3.74 -9.68 2.79
N LEU A 303 2.75 -9.66 1.89
CA LEU A 303 1.40 -10.15 2.16
C LEU A 303 1.32 -11.67 2.31
N GLN A 304 2.08 -12.43 1.53
CA GLN A 304 2.01 -13.90 1.52
C GLN A 304 2.90 -14.56 2.57
N ARG A 305 4.03 -13.94 2.88
CA ARG A 305 5.09 -14.56 3.71
C ARG A 305 5.34 -13.80 5.01
N LEU A 306 4.71 -12.65 5.21
CA LEU A 306 5.03 -11.70 6.30
C LEU A 306 6.51 -11.33 6.29
N ASP A 307 7.11 -11.29 5.09
CA ASP A 307 8.49 -10.88 4.86
C ASP A 307 8.50 -9.46 4.30
N TYR A 308 8.70 -8.49 5.19
CA TYR A 308 8.75 -7.06 4.85
C TYR A 308 10.10 -6.63 4.27
N GLY A 309 11.12 -7.49 4.28
CA GLY A 309 12.49 -7.15 3.88
C GLY A 309 12.60 -6.60 2.45
N PRO A 310 12.03 -7.27 1.43
CA PRO A 310 12.04 -6.77 0.05
C PRO A 310 11.36 -5.41 -0.11
N LEU A 311 10.24 -5.19 0.58
CA LEU A 311 9.53 -3.91 0.52
C LEU A 311 10.33 -2.83 1.24
N ALA A 312 10.89 -3.12 2.42
CA ALA A 312 11.74 -2.21 3.16
C ALA A 312 12.96 -1.77 2.34
N HIS A 313 13.59 -2.67 1.58
CA HIS A 313 14.70 -2.31 0.69
C HIS A 313 14.29 -1.23 -0.34
N LEU A 314 13.13 -1.39 -0.98
CA LEU A 314 12.61 -0.38 -1.92
C LEU A 314 12.27 0.93 -1.22
N LEU A 315 11.78 0.89 0.02
CA LEU A 315 11.49 2.10 0.80
C LEU A 315 12.77 2.82 1.23
N ILE A 316 13.88 2.11 1.48
CA ILE A 316 15.19 2.73 1.68
C ILE A 316 15.59 3.52 0.44
N GLU A 317 15.51 2.90 -0.75
CA GLU A 317 15.81 3.59 -2.01
C GLU A 317 14.91 4.80 -2.24
N ALA A 318 13.63 4.69 -1.90
CA ALA A 318 12.67 5.78 -2.05
C ALA A 318 12.94 6.96 -1.10
N ILE A 319 13.39 6.68 0.13
CA ILE A 319 13.83 7.72 1.07
C ILE A 319 15.09 8.41 0.53
N LEU A 320 16.10 7.62 0.16
CA LEU A 320 17.40 8.16 -0.30
C LEU A 320 17.28 8.97 -1.60
N ARG A 321 16.34 8.61 -2.49
CA ARG A 321 16.07 9.36 -3.72
C ARG A 321 15.46 10.73 -3.44
N ALA A 322 14.71 10.85 -2.34
CA ALA A 322 14.02 12.08 -1.96
C ALA A 322 14.86 13.04 -1.09
N GLU A 323 16.07 12.62 -0.67
CA GLU A 323 17.05 13.45 0.06
C GLU A 323 17.90 14.31 -0.90
#